data_AF-A0A4Y7TR10-F1
#
_entry.id   AF-A0A4Y7TR10-F1
#
_cell.length_a   1.000
_cell.length_b   1.000
_cell.length_c   1.000
_cell.angle_alpha   90.00
_cell.angle_beta   90.00
_cell.angle_gamma   90.00
#
_symmetry.space_group_name_H-M   'P 1'
#
loop_
_entity.id
_entity.type
_entity.pdbx_description
1 polymer ?
#
loop_
_entity_poly.entity_id
_entity_poly.type
_entity_poly.pdbx_seq_one_letter_code
_entity_poly.pdbx_strand_id
1 'polypeptide(L)'
;MTVAEPVRRVSIAYHDPCRSGQQVVVTETPITPPLSPKTSPPEQQESMAVDGPPSDSASECSPTPTLHEEPMGVESALAKVVSHQSLEEADLHTPSSGPPTRLLEDEQVRLQSASVRLQDFEVRGTLGTGTFGKVLLVRHKGASDKHGSHFAMKVLRKTTIVQLRQVEHVNAERYILSRVQHPFIVDLFATFQDSLNVYMLMSYVPGGELFTHLRRAQRFTPDVTRFYLATIILALKYLHSFNIIYRDLKPENLLLDSRGYLRLTDFGFAKIVDDRTWTLCGTPEYLAPEIIQSDGHGKAADWWACGVLCYEMLVGYPPFYDESPYGIYEKILNGRIQWPRHVDRLSRELIQAFLCPDRSKRLGNMIGGTQDVLDHPWFRGVDWDALERREINAPIIPRTSSVDDTRHFLHLPPPVAEEIPGLVGTEDPSAARRGLDPLHYQFLEF
;
A
#
# COMPACT_ATOMS: atom_id res chain seq x y z
N MET A 1 25.77 51.55 -1.19
CA MET A 1 26.62 50.36 -1.42
C MET A 1 26.68 49.60 -0.11
N THR A 2 25.82 48.62 0.03
CA THR A 2 25.61 47.89 1.29
C THR A 2 26.03 46.46 1.04
N VAL A 3 27.06 46.03 1.76
CA VAL A 3 27.75 44.75 1.58
C VAL A 3 26.92 43.65 2.25
N ALA A 4 26.62 42.59 1.50
CA ALA A 4 25.88 41.42 1.98
C ALA A 4 26.82 40.48 2.76
N GLU A 5 26.39 40.06 3.96
CA GLU A 5 27.02 38.98 4.72
C GLU A 5 26.59 37.59 4.20
N PRO A 6 27.46 36.58 4.22
CA PRO A 6 27.15 35.24 3.72
C PRO A 6 26.33 34.42 4.74
N VAL A 7 25.25 33.82 4.26
CA VAL A 7 24.40 32.86 4.98
C VAL A 7 25.20 31.58 5.28
N ARG A 8 25.39 31.27 6.57
CA ARG A 8 25.97 30.00 7.03
C ARG A 8 24.97 28.86 6.80
N ARG A 9 25.37 27.86 6.01
CA ARG A 9 24.68 26.56 5.92
C ARG A 9 24.85 25.81 7.24
N VAL A 10 23.73 25.46 7.88
CA VAL A 10 23.70 24.48 8.97
C VAL A 10 23.49 23.11 8.34
N SER A 11 24.56 22.30 8.29
CA SER A 11 24.48 20.88 7.94
C SER A 11 23.92 20.12 9.14
N ILE A 12 22.72 19.56 9.01
CA ILE A 12 22.17 18.62 10.00
C ILE A 12 22.70 17.23 9.64
N ALA A 13 23.72 16.78 10.37
CA ALA A 13 24.17 15.40 10.35
C ALA A 13 23.14 14.52 11.08
N TYR A 14 22.61 13.50 10.42
CA TYR A 14 21.82 12.46 11.07
C TYR A 14 22.75 11.60 11.93
N HIS A 15 22.65 11.76 13.25
CA HIS A 15 23.31 10.89 14.21
C HIS A 15 22.45 9.63 14.41
N ASP A 16 23.03 8.49 14.06
CA ASP A 16 22.44 7.15 14.15
C ASP A 16 22.46 6.62 15.60
N PRO A 17 21.31 6.42 16.28
CA PRO A 17 21.29 5.93 17.65
C PRO A 17 20.67 4.52 17.71
N CYS A 18 21.30 3.52 17.09
CA CYS A 18 20.97 2.10 17.35
C CYS A 18 22.15 1.16 17.08
N ARG A 19 23.23 1.31 17.85
CA ARG A 19 24.14 0.19 18.15
C ARG A 19 23.78 -0.38 19.52
N SER A 20 22.75 -1.21 19.55
CA SER A 20 22.64 -2.26 20.56
C SER A 20 22.21 -3.54 19.86
N GLY A 21 23.15 -4.49 19.77
CA GLY A 21 22.93 -5.77 19.13
C GLY A 21 21.86 -6.57 19.87
N GLN A 22 20.74 -6.83 19.21
CA GLN A 22 19.84 -7.92 19.54
C GLN A 22 19.44 -8.63 18.26
N GLN A 23 19.91 -9.87 18.11
CA GLN A 23 19.51 -10.76 17.02
C GLN A 23 17.99 -10.97 17.06
N VAL A 24 17.34 -10.65 15.95
CA VAL A 24 16.00 -11.17 15.64
C VAL A 24 16.20 -12.57 15.08
N VAL A 25 15.60 -13.57 15.72
CA VAL A 25 15.59 -14.96 15.24
C VAL A 25 14.60 -15.02 14.08
N VAL A 26 15.11 -14.97 12.85
CA VAL A 26 14.38 -15.43 11.67
C VAL A 26 14.34 -16.95 11.78
N THR A 27 13.16 -17.52 11.98
CA THR A 27 13.03 -18.99 11.97
C THR A 27 12.98 -19.47 10.53
N GLU A 28 14.10 -20.00 10.03
CA GLU A 28 14.13 -20.80 8.81
C GLU A 28 13.52 -22.16 9.13
N THR A 29 12.19 -22.26 9.04
CA THR A 29 11.53 -23.56 9.06
C THR A 29 11.03 -23.87 7.65
N PRO A 30 11.55 -24.90 6.98
CA PRO A 30 10.98 -25.34 5.71
C PRO A 30 9.58 -25.91 5.96
N ILE A 31 8.60 -25.42 5.21
CA ILE A 31 7.25 -25.97 5.18
C ILE A 31 7.36 -27.41 4.68
N THR A 32 7.14 -28.39 5.57
CA THR A 32 7.13 -29.81 5.21
C THR A 32 5.75 -30.40 5.49
N PRO A 33 5.09 -31.07 4.52
CA PRO A 33 3.93 -31.91 4.80
C PRO A 33 4.35 -33.31 5.29
N PRO A 34 3.49 -34.06 6.02
CA PRO A 34 3.82 -35.41 6.47
C PRO A 34 3.81 -36.42 5.30
N LEU A 35 4.85 -37.26 5.20
CA LEU A 35 5.04 -38.37 4.26
C LEU A 35 4.45 -39.68 4.82
N SER A 36 3.73 -40.53 4.06
CA SER A 36 4.20 -41.72 3.28
C SER A 36 3.04 -42.77 3.17
N PRO A 37 3.07 -43.87 2.36
CA PRO A 37 4.23 -44.51 1.68
C PRO A 37 4.08 -44.99 0.21
N LYS A 38 5.21 -44.91 -0.50
CA LYS A 38 5.91 -45.87 -1.39
C LYS A 38 5.11 -46.74 -2.40
N THR A 39 5.53 -46.61 -3.67
CA THR A 39 6.03 -47.73 -4.52
C THR A 39 6.96 -47.19 -5.63
N SER A 40 8.13 -47.79 -5.78
CA SER A 40 9.11 -47.69 -6.90
C SER A 40 9.22 -49.09 -7.57
N PRO A 41 10.03 -49.38 -8.63
CA PRO A 41 10.99 -48.60 -9.45
C PRO A 41 10.90 -49.00 -10.97
N PRO A 42 11.95 -49.04 -11.85
CA PRO A 42 13.30 -48.43 -11.88
C PRO A 42 13.77 -47.77 -13.22
N GLU A 43 14.76 -46.88 -13.08
CA GLU A 43 16.05 -46.69 -13.82
C GLU A 43 16.16 -46.56 -15.36
N GLN A 44 16.96 -45.57 -15.81
CA GLN A 44 18.21 -45.80 -16.56
C GLN A 44 19.12 -44.55 -16.59
N GLN A 45 20.42 -44.82 -16.41
CA GLN A 45 21.59 -43.92 -16.46
C GLN A 45 21.95 -43.52 -17.89
N GLU A 46 22.62 -42.38 -18.07
CA GLU A 46 23.89 -42.35 -18.82
C GLU A 46 24.74 -41.10 -18.52
N SER A 47 26.04 -41.31 -18.66
CA SER A 47 27.20 -40.54 -18.21
C SER A 47 27.93 -39.88 -19.38
N MET A 48 28.71 -38.80 -19.15
CA MET A 48 30.16 -38.70 -19.45
C MET A 48 30.71 -37.26 -19.34
N ALA A 49 31.91 -37.16 -18.76
CA ALA A 49 32.82 -36.01 -18.75
C ALA A 49 33.66 -35.96 -20.06
N VAL A 50 34.48 -34.94 -20.41
CA VAL A 50 35.82 -34.64 -19.87
C VAL A 50 36.47 -33.46 -20.67
N ASP A 51 37.27 -32.63 -19.95
CA ASP A 51 38.45 -31.77 -20.27
C ASP A 51 38.48 -30.54 -21.23
N GLY A 52 39.21 -29.50 -20.77
CA GLY A 52 39.68 -28.29 -21.49
C GLY A 52 41.18 -28.36 -21.89
N PRO A 53 42.00 -27.30 -21.68
CA PRO A 53 42.20 -26.02 -22.40
C PRO A 53 43.61 -26.00 -23.13
N PRO A 54 44.40 -24.92 -23.42
CA PRO A 54 44.34 -23.46 -23.09
C PRO A 54 44.88 -22.41 -24.11
N SER A 55 44.99 -21.14 -23.63
CA SER A 55 45.97 -20.06 -23.97
C SER A 55 45.64 -19.17 -25.20
N ASP A 56 45.96 -17.87 -25.32
CA ASP A 56 46.59 -16.86 -24.45
C ASP A 56 46.45 -15.45 -25.09
N SER A 57 46.82 -14.42 -24.33
CA SER A 57 47.38 -13.10 -24.74
C SER A 57 46.47 -11.86 -24.93
N ALA A 58 47.08 -10.73 -24.54
CA ALA A 58 46.54 -9.42 -24.22
C ALA A 58 46.99 -8.33 -25.20
N SER A 59 46.33 -7.16 -25.22
CA SER A 59 46.99 -5.84 -25.42
C SER A 59 46.10 -4.65 -25.06
N GLU A 60 46.76 -3.54 -24.73
CA GLU A 60 46.30 -2.29 -24.11
C GLU A 60 45.77 -1.19 -25.08
N CYS A 61 45.25 -0.11 -24.45
CA CYS A 61 45.25 1.32 -24.83
C CYS A 61 44.08 1.98 -25.61
N SER A 62 43.53 3.02 -24.95
CA SER A 62 42.62 4.13 -25.34
C SER A 62 43.31 5.23 -26.19
N PRO A 63 42.69 6.37 -26.66
CA PRO A 63 41.36 6.98 -26.39
C PRO A 63 40.55 7.56 -27.62
N THR A 64 39.38 8.13 -27.29
CA THR A 64 38.29 8.89 -28.00
C THR A 64 38.61 9.83 -29.20
N PRO A 65 37.62 10.20 -30.08
CA PRO A 65 36.74 11.37 -29.83
C PRO A 65 35.25 11.22 -30.21
N THR A 66 34.49 12.17 -29.66
CA THR A 66 33.06 12.52 -29.66
C THR A 66 32.40 12.78 -31.02
N LEU A 67 31.12 12.42 -31.17
CA LEU A 67 30.12 13.14 -31.98
C LEU A 67 28.77 13.22 -31.26
N HIS A 68 28.18 14.41 -31.33
CA HIS A 68 26.91 14.82 -30.75
C HIS A 68 25.72 14.15 -31.45
N GLU A 69 24.79 13.59 -30.68
CA GLU A 69 23.39 13.41 -31.09
C GLU A 69 22.48 13.93 -29.97
N GLU A 70 21.67 14.93 -30.30
CA GLU A 70 20.59 15.49 -29.49
C GLU A 70 19.36 14.56 -29.53
N PRO A 71 18.68 14.26 -28.41
CA PRO A 71 17.36 13.65 -28.47
C PRO A 71 16.29 14.75 -28.41
N MET A 72 15.78 15.16 -29.58
CA MET A 72 14.45 15.76 -29.67
C MET A 72 13.39 14.69 -29.39
N GLY A 73 12.49 14.95 -28.45
CA GLY A 73 11.20 14.23 -28.39
C GLY A 73 10.70 13.78 -27.02
N VAL A 74 10.83 14.57 -25.96
CA VAL A 74 10.18 14.27 -24.66
C VAL A 74 9.38 15.43 -24.09
N GLU A 75 9.72 16.68 -24.41
CA GLU A 75 9.03 17.87 -23.87
C GLU A 75 7.59 18.05 -24.40
N SER A 76 7.30 17.61 -25.62
CA SER A 76 5.99 17.82 -26.26
C SER A 76 4.85 16.99 -25.64
N ALA A 77 5.17 15.81 -25.08
CA ALA A 77 4.16 14.97 -24.42
C ALA A 77 3.75 15.51 -23.04
N LEU A 78 4.67 16.19 -22.33
CA LEU A 78 4.49 16.61 -20.95
C LEU A 78 3.95 18.03 -20.79
N ALA A 79 4.09 18.89 -21.80
CA ALA A 79 3.45 20.21 -21.83
C ALA A 79 1.90 20.13 -21.83
N LYS A 80 1.31 19.00 -22.22
CA LYS A 80 -0.15 18.77 -22.16
C LYS A 80 -0.68 18.43 -20.76
N VAL A 81 0.19 18.06 -19.81
CA VAL A 81 -0.22 17.58 -18.48
C VAL A 81 -0.65 18.72 -17.53
N VAL A 82 -0.34 19.98 -17.84
CA VAL A 82 -0.60 21.11 -16.93
C VAL A 82 -1.79 21.99 -17.35
N SER A 83 -2.43 21.71 -18.48
CA SER A 83 -3.58 22.52 -18.90
C SER A 83 -4.45 21.76 -19.89
N HIS A 84 -5.44 21.02 -19.39
CA HIS A 84 -6.69 20.83 -20.12
C HIS A 84 -7.85 20.57 -19.15
N GLN A 85 -8.82 21.49 -19.19
CA GLN A 85 -10.18 21.24 -18.76
C GLN A 85 -10.85 20.27 -19.74
N SER A 86 -11.74 19.46 -19.18
CA SER A 86 -12.58 18.43 -19.75
C SER A 86 -13.01 18.67 -21.20
N LEU A 87 -12.61 17.77 -22.09
CA LEU A 87 -13.32 17.47 -23.33
C LEU A 87 -13.43 15.95 -23.45
N GLU A 88 -14.67 15.47 -23.41
CA GLU A 88 -15.03 14.08 -23.66
C GLU A 88 -14.90 13.81 -25.17
N GLU A 89 -13.88 13.06 -25.56
CA GLU A 89 -13.89 12.34 -26.84
C GLU A 89 -14.17 10.86 -26.58
N ALA A 90 -15.27 10.39 -27.17
CA ALA A 90 -15.72 9.01 -27.08
C ALA A 90 -14.88 8.13 -28.02
N ASP A 91 -13.82 7.53 -27.48
CA ASP A 91 -13.07 6.49 -28.18
C ASP A 91 -13.77 5.13 -28.06
N LEU A 92 -14.02 4.52 -29.22
CA LEU A 92 -14.51 3.15 -29.39
C LEU A 92 -13.45 2.14 -28.92
N HIS A 93 -13.34 1.91 -27.61
CA HIS A 93 -12.57 0.83 -27.02
C HIS A 93 -13.49 -0.08 -26.21
N THR A 94 -13.47 -1.37 -26.55
CA THR A 94 -14.26 -2.41 -25.89
C THR A 94 -14.05 -2.39 -24.37
N PRO A 95 -15.13 -2.44 -23.56
CA PRO A 95 -15.02 -2.39 -22.11
C PRO A 95 -14.14 -3.55 -21.61
N SER A 96 -13.04 -3.22 -20.94
CA SER A 96 -12.08 -4.20 -20.43
C SER A 96 -12.55 -4.84 -19.12
N SER A 97 -13.52 -4.25 -18.44
CA SER A 97 -14.12 -4.77 -17.22
C SER A 97 -15.52 -5.30 -17.54
N GLY A 98 -15.71 -6.60 -17.38
CA GLY A 98 -17.06 -7.15 -17.23
C GLY A 98 -17.77 -6.53 -16.01
N PRO A 99 -19.11 -6.69 -15.90
CA PRO A 99 -19.85 -6.21 -14.74
C PRO A 99 -19.24 -6.76 -13.43
N PRO A 100 -19.38 -6.02 -12.31
CA PRO A 100 -18.86 -6.49 -11.03
C PRO A 100 -19.49 -7.85 -10.70
N THR A 101 -18.71 -8.75 -10.12
CA THR A 101 -19.23 -10.05 -9.67
C THR A 101 -20.16 -9.89 -8.47
N ARG A 102 -19.99 -8.80 -7.70
CA ARG A 102 -20.76 -8.44 -6.52
C ARG A 102 -21.04 -6.94 -6.51
N LEU A 103 -22.24 -6.52 -6.18
CA LEU A 103 -22.55 -5.10 -6.01
C LEU A 103 -22.27 -4.70 -4.55
N LEU A 104 -21.53 -3.61 -4.32
CA LEU A 104 -21.22 -3.18 -2.96
C LEU A 104 -22.46 -2.69 -2.22
N GLU A 105 -23.44 -2.14 -2.94
CA GLU A 105 -24.71 -1.67 -2.37
C GLU A 105 -25.56 -2.80 -1.75
N ASP A 106 -25.37 -4.04 -2.19
CA ASP A 106 -26.04 -5.22 -1.63
C ASP A 106 -25.41 -5.67 -0.29
N GLU A 107 -24.19 -5.20 0.01
CA GLU A 107 -23.53 -5.52 1.27
C GLU A 107 -24.14 -4.73 2.44
N GLN A 108 -24.41 -5.43 3.54
CA GLN A 108 -24.91 -4.80 4.75
C GLN A 108 -23.90 -3.79 5.30
N VAL A 109 -24.39 -2.60 5.64
CA VAL A 109 -23.60 -1.61 6.39
C VAL A 109 -23.29 -2.18 7.77
N ARG A 110 -22.00 -2.29 8.11
CA ARG A 110 -21.53 -2.93 9.35
C ARG A 110 -21.13 -1.95 10.46
N LEU A 111 -21.46 -0.66 10.31
CA LEU A 111 -21.26 0.31 11.38
C LEU A 111 -22.10 -0.10 12.60
N GLN A 112 -21.47 -0.15 13.77
CA GLN A 112 -22.13 -0.49 15.02
C GLN A 112 -23.26 0.51 15.27
N SER A 113 -24.50 0.04 15.13
CA SER A 113 -25.71 0.86 15.16
C SER A 113 -26.15 1.27 16.58
N ALA A 114 -25.44 0.84 17.63
CA ALA A 114 -25.83 1.00 19.02
C ALA A 114 -24.81 1.83 19.82
N SER A 115 -25.20 3.06 20.17
CA SER A 115 -24.82 3.82 21.39
C SER A 115 -23.33 4.02 21.75
N VAL A 116 -22.38 3.83 20.84
CA VAL A 116 -21.00 4.26 21.11
C VAL A 116 -20.89 5.76 20.82
N ARG A 117 -20.35 6.52 21.77
CA ARG A 117 -20.10 7.96 21.63
C ARG A 117 -18.62 8.25 21.68
N LEU A 118 -18.21 9.38 21.11
CA LEU A 118 -16.82 9.81 21.10
C LEU A 118 -16.24 9.92 22.53
N GLN A 119 -17.06 10.33 23.51
CA GLN A 119 -16.66 10.45 24.91
C GLN A 119 -16.48 9.09 25.62
N ASP A 120 -16.90 7.98 25.01
CA ASP A 120 -16.72 6.64 25.57
C ASP A 120 -15.28 6.13 25.33
N PHE A 121 -14.42 6.91 24.67
CA PHE A 121 -13.02 6.57 24.40
C PHE A 121 -12.03 7.37 25.23
N GLU A 122 -10.92 6.73 25.58
CA GLU A 122 -9.73 7.33 26.19
C GLU A 122 -8.58 7.30 25.18
N VAL A 123 -7.92 8.44 24.96
CA VAL A 123 -6.74 8.52 24.08
C VAL A 123 -5.52 7.96 24.80
N ARG A 124 -4.84 7.00 24.17
CA ARG A 124 -3.63 6.36 24.68
C ARG A 124 -2.36 6.90 24.02
N GLY A 125 -2.46 7.37 22.78
CA GLY A 125 -1.35 7.94 22.04
C GLY A 125 -1.69 8.31 20.61
N THR A 126 -0.73 8.88 19.90
CA THR A 126 -0.85 9.20 18.46
C THR A 126 -0.06 8.15 17.67
N LEU A 127 -0.75 7.42 16.79
CA LEU A 127 -0.16 6.37 15.94
C LEU A 127 0.49 6.96 14.68
N GLY A 128 -0.07 8.05 14.15
CA GLY A 128 0.46 8.69 12.94
C GLY A 128 -0.22 10.02 12.63
N THR A 129 0.36 10.75 11.69
CA THR A 129 -0.17 12.00 11.14
C THR A 129 -0.33 11.87 9.64
N GLY A 130 -1.49 12.25 9.13
CA GLY A 130 -1.78 12.29 7.70
C GLY A 130 -2.06 13.72 7.23
N THR A 131 -2.30 13.88 5.92
CA THR A 131 -2.54 15.18 5.28
C THR A 131 -3.68 15.97 5.93
N PHE A 132 -4.74 15.30 6.37
CA PHE A 132 -5.96 15.93 6.87
C PHE A 132 -6.11 15.89 8.40
N GLY A 133 -5.16 15.26 9.11
CA GLY A 133 -5.28 15.08 10.54
C GLY A 133 -4.38 13.99 11.09
N LYS A 134 -4.87 13.20 12.04
CA LYS A 134 -4.07 12.25 12.82
C LYS A 134 -4.80 10.96 13.10
N VAL A 135 -4.06 9.90 13.37
CA VAL A 135 -4.58 8.61 13.81
C VAL A 135 -4.20 8.43 15.27
N LEU A 136 -5.18 8.24 16.13
CA LEU A 136 -4.99 8.07 17.57
C LEU A 136 -5.20 6.61 17.97
N LEU A 137 -4.39 6.11 18.89
CA LEU A 137 -4.72 4.89 19.63
C LEU A 137 -5.72 5.27 20.71
N VAL A 138 -6.90 4.65 20.69
CA VAL A 138 -7.94 4.87 21.70
C VAL A 138 -8.36 3.56 22.34
N ARG A 139 -8.80 3.65 23.59
CA ARG A 139 -9.35 2.53 24.37
C ARG A 139 -10.79 2.83 24.75
N HIS A 140 -11.69 1.86 24.60
CA HIS A 140 -13.05 2.01 25.11
C HIS A 140 -13.07 2.04 26.65
N LYS A 141 -13.68 3.06 27.24
CA LYS A 141 -13.78 3.23 28.70
C LYS A 141 -14.55 2.07 29.32
N GLY A 142 -14.11 1.61 30.49
CA GLY A 142 -14.74 0.50 31.20
C GLY A 142 -14.50 -0.88 30.57
N ALA A 143 -13.84 -0.98 29.41
CA ALA A 143 -13.35 -2.26 28.92
C ALA A 143 -12.10 -2.65 29.74
N SER A 144 -12.02 -3.92 30.16
CA SER A 144 -10.76 -4.49 30.67
C SER A 144 -9.69 -4.43 29.57
N ASP A 145 -8.41 -4.28 29.93
CA ASP A 145 -7.26 -4.33 29.01
C ASP A 145 -7.08 -5.73 28.39
N LYS A 146 -8.03 -6.13 27.57
CA LYS A 146 -8.09 -7.39 26.82
C LYS A 146 -8.04 -7.10 25.32
N HIS A 147 -7.73 -8.11 24.53
CA HIS A 147 -7.84 -8.02 23.07
C HIS A 147 -9.24 -7.53 22.68
N GLY A 148 -9.31 -6.54 21.79
CA GLY A 148 -10.56 -5.93 21.32
C GLY A 148 -11.03 -4.69 22.08
N SER A 149 -10.29 -4.20 23.07
CA SER A 149 -10.60 -2.93 23.75
C SER A 149 -9.94 -1.69 23.13
N HIS A 150 -9.01 -1.89 22.18
CA HIS A 150 -8.18 -0.86 21.57
C HIS A 150 -8.51 -0.68 20.08
N PHE A 151 -8.52 0.56 19.64
CA PHE A 151 -8.92 0.97 18.30
C PHE A 151 -8.01 2.07 17.75
N ALA A 152 -7.94 2.18 16.43
CA ALA A 152 -7.32 3.30 15.75
C ALA A 152 -8.42 4.30 15.37
N MET A 153 -8.36 5.53 15.89
CA MET A 153 -9.30 6.59 15.57
C MET A 153 -8.66 7.57 14.60
N LYS A 154 -9.08 7.55 13.33
CA LYS A 154 -8.69 8.54 12.31
C LYS A 154 -9.51 9.81 12.57
N VAL A 155 -8.83 10.90 12.89
CA VAL A 155 -9.41 12.22 13.15
C VAL A 155 -9.07 13.13 11.98
N LEU A 156 -10.08 13.62 11.28
CA LEU A 156 -9.91 14.42 10.06
C LEU A 156 -10.59 15.79 10.21
N ARG A 157 -9.83 16.87 10.00
CA ARG A 157 -10.34 18.23 10.18
C ARG A 157 -11.19 18.66 8.98
N LYS A 158 -12.46 19.00 9.22
CA LYS A 158 -13.44 19.36 8.18
C LYS A 158 -12.94 20.50 7.29
N THR A 159 -12.42 21.56 7.89
CA THR A 159 -11.91 22.73 7.14
C THR A 159 -10.78 22.35 6.19
N THR A 160 -9.87 21.47 6.62
CA THR A 160 -8.74 21.00 5.80
C THR A 160 -9.21 20.13 4.64
N ILE A 161 -10.17 19.22 4.89
CA ILE A 161 -10.77 18.38 3.85
C ILE A 161 -11.39 19.23 2.74
N VAL A 162 -12.17 20.25 3.12
CA VAL A 162 -12.84 21.14 2.15
C VAL A 162 -11.83 22.01 1.39
N GLN A 163 -10.85 22.59 2.08
CA GLN A 163 -9.80 23.40 1.44
C GLN A 163 -9.02 22.61 0.38
N LEU A 164 -8.73 21.33 0.65
CA LEU A 164 -8.02 20.45 -0.28
C LEU A 164 -8.94 19.72 -1.27
N ARG A 165 -10.25 20.02 -1.26
CA ARG A 165 -11.27 19.42 -2.13
C ARG A 165 -11.34 17.89 -2.04
N GLN A 166 -11.21 17.34 -0.83
CA GLN A 166 -11.13 15.88 -0.58
C GLN A 166 -12.42 15.31 0.03
N VAL A 167 -13.52 16.05 -0.01
CA VAL A 167 -14.81 15.65 0.57
C VAL A 167 -15.31 14.34 -0.04
N GLU A 168 -15.28 14.23 -1.36
CA GLU A 168 -15.71 13.02 -2.08
C GLU A 168 -14.85 11.81 -1.72
N HIS A 169 -13.53 11.99 -1.59
CA HIS A 169 -12.61 10.92 -1.20
C HIS A 169 -12.86 10.43 0.24
N VAL A 170 -13.11 11.34 1.18
CA VAL A 170 -13.44 10.99 2.58
C VAL A 170 -14.79 10.27 2.68
N ASN A 171 -15.81 10.72 1.93
CA ASN A 171 -17.11 10.07 1.88
C ASN A 171 -17.03 8.70 1.19
N ALA A 172 -16.24 8.57 0.11
CA ALA A 172 -15.99 7.29 -0.55
C ALA A 172 -15.24 6.30 0.35
N GLU A 173 -14.20 6.75 1.07
CA GLU A 173 -13.49 5.94 2.06
C GLU A 173 -14.45 5.37 3.10
N ARG A 174 -15.30 6.24 3.69
CA ARG A 174 -16.35 5.83 4.64
C ARG A 174 -17.31 4.80 4.03
N TYR A 175 -17.83 5.11 2.84
CA TYR A 175 -18.83 4.28 2.16
C TYR A 175 -18.29 2.88 1.88
N ILE A 176 -17.07 2.78 1.35
CA ILE A 176 -16.40 1.51 1.04
C ILE A 176 -16.11 0.73 2.34
N LEU A 177 -15.41 1.35 3.29
CA LEU A 177 -15.01 0.69 4.53
C LEU A 177 -16.18 0.21 5.39
N SER A 178 -17.33 0.88 5.30
CA SER A 178 -18.55 0.48 6.04
C SER A 178 -19.19 -0.81 5.53
N ARG A 179 -18.76 -1.34 4.36
CA ARG A 179 -19.38 -2.49 3.67
C ARG A 179 -18.40 -3.63 3.39
N VAL A 180 -17.13 -3.33 3.16
CA VAL A 180 -16.11 -4.37 2.96
C VAL A 180 -15.82 -5.14 4.25
N GLN A 181 -15.65 -6.46 4.13
CA GLN A 181 -15.18 -7.32 5.21
C GLN A 181 -14.32 -8.42 4.64
N HIS A 182 -13.05 -8.40 5.01
CA HIS A 182 -12.08 -9.36 4.55
C HIS A 182 -10.98 -9.52 5.61
N PRO A 183 -10.46 -10.74 5.86
CA PRO A 183 -9.46 -10.99 6.90
C PRO A 183 -8.18 -10.15 6.78
N PHE A 184 -7.89 -9.60 5.59
CA PHE A 184 -6.71 -8.78 5.30
C PHE A 184 -7.03 -7.30 5.06
N ILE A 185 -8.21 -6.83 5.41
CA ILE A 185 -8.59 -5.41 5.37
C ILE A 185 -8.90 -4.97 6.80
N VAL A 186 -8.62 -3.71 7.14
CA VAL A 186 -9.02 -3.14 8.43
C VAL A 186 -10.54 -2.95 8.50
N ASP A 187 -11.14 -3.28 9.64
CA ASP A 187 -12.57 -3.06 9.86
C ASP A 187 -12.84 -1.60 10.29
N LEU A 188 -13.93 -1.01 9.79
CA LEU A 188 -14.51 0.25 10.27
C LEU A 188 -15.69 -0.05 11.19
N PHE A 189 -15.55 0.28 12.48
CA PHE A 189 -16.55 -0.03 13.50
C PHE A 189 -17.60 1.06 13.66
N ALA A 190 -17.19 2.33 13.61
CA ALA A 190 -18.08 3.47 13.81
C ALA A 190 -17.52 4.73 13.16
N THR A 191 -18.40 5.67 12.88
CA THR A 191 -18.06 7.03 12.46
C THR A 191 -18.73 8.02 13.38
N PHE A 192 -18.09 9.17 13.57
CA PHE A 192 -18.63 10.27 14.35
C PHE A 192 -18.30 11.59 13.68
N GLN A 193 -18.95 12.66 14.13
CA GLN A 193 -18.52 14.01 13.83
C GLN A 193 -18.71 14.92 15.03
N ASP A 194 -17.88 15.96 15.10
CA ASP A 194 -18.05 17.11 15.97
C ASP A 194 -18.02 18.39 15.12
N SER A 195 -18.03 19.57 15.73
CA SER A 195 -17.99 20.86 15.03
C SER A 195 -16.73 21.09 14.19
N LEU A 196 -15.62 20.40 14.49
CA LEU A 196 -14.32 20.62 13.84
C LEU A 196 -13.89 19.46 12.94
N ASN A 197 -14.29 18.23 13.28
CA ASN A 197 -13.70 17.01 12.78
C ASN A 197 -14.75 15.96 12.40
N VAL A 198 -14.36 15.06 11.52
CA VAL A 198 -15.00 13.76 11.33
C VAL A 198 -14.06 12.66 11.84
N TYR A 199 -14.64 11.57 12.32
CA TYR A 199 -13.93 10.50 13.01
C TYR A 199 -14.27 9.16 12.37
N MET A 200 -13.27 8.31 12.17
CA MET A 200 -13.43 6.90 11.80
C MET A 200 -12.78 6.03 12.86
N LEU A 201 -13.57 5.18 13.51
CA LEU A 201 -13.11 4.22 14.50
C LEU A 201 -12.81 2.89 13.81
N MET A 202 -11.53 2.54 13.73
CA MET A 202 -11.01 1.45 12.92
C MET A 202 -10.28 0.41 13.76
N SER A 203 -10.02 -0.74 13.16
CA SER A 203 -9.13 -1.77 13.71
C SER A 203 -7.77 -1.20 14.08
N TYR A 204 -7.35 -1.40 15.34
CA TYR A 204 -5.97 -1.18 15.73
C TYR A 204 -5.12 -2.39 15.35
N VAL A 205 -4.02 -2.15 14.64
CA VAL A 205 -3.12 -3.19 14.13
C VAL A 205 -1.72 -2.96 14.73
N PRO A 206 -1.33 -3.70 15.79
CA PRO A 206 -0.22 -3.31 16.67
C PRO A 206 1.19 -3.56 16.11
N GLY A 207 1.34 -4.39 15.07
CA GLY A 207 2.65 -4.78 14.54
C GLY A 207 3.31 -3.73 13.65
N GLY A 208 2.67 -2.58 13.43
CA GLY A 208 3.19 -1.48 12.63
C GLY A 208 3.25 -1.79 11.14
N GLU A 209 3.89 -0.89 10.39
CA GLU A 209 3.96 -0.90 8.93
C GLU A 209 4.93 -1.96 8.41
N LEU A 210 4.55 -2.64 7.32
CA LEU A 210 5.41 -3.55 6.57
C LEU A 210 6.67 -2.82 6.10
N PHE A 211 6.56 -1.53 5.78
CA PHE A 211 7.69 -0.64 5.47
C PHE A 211 8.81 -0.75 6.51
N THR A 212 8.49 -0.60 7.80
CA THR A 212 9.47 -0.65 8.89
C THR A 212 10.15 -2.01 8.98
N HIS A 213 9.38 -3.10 8.80
CA HIS A 213 9.94 -4.47 8.79
C HIS A 213 10.87 -4.70 7.60
N LEU A 214 10.48 -4.21 6.42
CA LEU A 214 11.30 -4.30 5.22
C LEU A 214 12.61 -3.52 5.35
N ARG A 215 12.55 -2.27 5.82
CA ARG A 215 13.75 -1.45 6.05
C ARG A 215 14.70 -2.11 7.05
N ARG A 216 14.18 -2.69 8.13
CA ARG A 216 14.99 -3.43 9.13
C ARG A 216 15.63 -4.69 8.54
N ALA A 217 14.89 -5.44 7.73
CA ALA A 217 15.40 -6.65 7.07
C ALA A 217 16.31 -6.34 5.87
N GLN A 218 16.35 -5.07 5.41
CA GLN A 218 16.93 -4.60 4.14
C GLN A 218 16.21 -5.13 2.89
N ARG A 219 15.84 -6.40 2.89
CA ARG A 219 15.01 -7.07 1.88
C ARG A 219 14.43 -8.35 2.47
N PHE A 220 13.38 -8.85 1.88
CA PHE A 220 12.76 -10.13 2.23
C PHE A 220 13.26 -11.26 1.33
N THR A 221 13.18 -12.49 1.85
CA THR A 221 13.41 -13.69 1.05
C THR A 221 12.20 -13.96 0.15
N PRO A 222 12.34 -14.76 -0.93
CA PRO A 222 11.22 -15.14 -1.77
C PRO A 222 10.02 -15.71 -1.02
N ASP A 223 10.25 -16.49 0.04
CA ASP A 223 9.17 -17.10 0.82
C ASP A 223 8.41 -16.09 1.67
N VAL A 224 9.13 -15.15 2.30
CA VAL A 224 8.53 -14.05 3.06
C VAL A 224 7.73 -13.15 2.12
N THR A 225 8.32 -12.78 0.98
CA THR A 225 7.63 -12.00 -0.07
C THR A 225 6.39 -12.73 -0.56
N ARG A 226 6.46 -14.05 -0.77
CA ARG A 226 5.33 -14.84 -1.28
C ARG A 226 4.15 -14.82 -0.34
N PHE A 227 4.39 -14.97 0.96
CA PHE A 227 3.34 -14.88 1.96
C PHE A 227 2.62 -13.52 1.91
N TYR A 228 3.36 -12.41 1.97
CA TYR A 228 2.75 -11.07 1.97
C TYR A 228 2.14 -10.68 0.62
N LEU A 229 2.75 -11.07 -0.48
CA LEU A 229 2.17 -10.82 -1.80
C LEU A 229 0.87 -11.61 -1.98
N ALA A 230 0.81 -12.85 -1.51
CA ALA A 230 -0.40 -13.67 -1.55
C ALA A 230 -1.55 -13.09 -0.70
N THR A 231 -1.27 -12.55 0.50
CA THR A 231 -2.31 -11.89 1.31
C THR A 231 -2.85 -10.63 0.63
N ILE A 232 -1.99 -9.85 -0.03
CA ILE A 232 -2.37 -8.66 -0.80
C ILE A 232 -3.22 -9.03 -2.00
N ILE A 233 -2.84 -10.08 -2.74
CA ILE A 233 -3.60 -10.59 -3.89
C ILE A 233 -5.02 -10.99 -3.47
N LEU A 234 -5.18 -11.67 -2.32
CA LEU A 234 -6.50 -12.03 -1.80
C LEU A 234 -7.34 -10.79 -1.44
N ALA A 235 -6.72 -9.79 -0.79
CA ALA A 235 -7.40 -8.52 -0.49
C ALA A 235 -7.85 -7.78 -1.77
N LEU A 236 -6.97 -7.70 -2.79
CA LEU A 236 -7.30 -7.06 -4.06
C LEU A 236 -8.36 -7.84 -4.85
N LYS A 237 -8.25 -9.18 -4.90
CA LYS A 237 -9.29 -10.06 -5.49
C LYS A 237 -10.66 -9.76 -4.89
N TYR A 238 -10.72 -9.63 -3.55
CA TYR A 238 -11.95 -9.29 -2.84
C TYR A 238 -12.48 -7.91 -3.27
N LEU A 239 -11.65 -6.86 -3.24
CA LEU A 239 -12.05 -5.50 -3.62
C LEU A 239 -12.49 -5.41 -5.09
N HIS A 240 -11.73 -6.03 -5.99
CA HIS A 240 -11.99 -6.05 -7.42
C HIS A 240 -13.29 -6.76 -7.78
N SER A 241 -13.77 -7.69 -6.94
CA SER A 241 -15.08 -8.32 -7.12
C SER A 241 -16.26 -7.34 -7.02
N PHE A 242 -16.04 -6.19 -6.36
CA PHE A 242 -16.98 -5.07 -6.22
C PHE A 242 -16.66 -3.87 -7.11
N ASN A 243 -15.77 -4.02 -8.10
CA ASN A 243 -15.23 -2.91 -8.89
C ASN A 243 -14.51 -1.83 -8.05
N ILE A 244 -14.08 -2.15 -6.83
CA ILE A 244 -13.27 -1.22 -6.02
C ILE A 244 -11.82 -1.35 -6.47
N ILE A 245 -11.22 -0.23 -6.89
CA ILE A 245 -9.78 -0.10 -7.10
C ILE A 245 -9.16 0.60 -5.89
N TYR A 246 -8.01 0.12 -5.41
CA TYR A 246 -7.42 0.59 -4.15
C TYR A 246 -6.50 1.82 -4.35
N ARG A 247 -5.67 1.82 -5.40
CA ARG A 247 -4.86 2.95 -5.90
C ARG A 247 -3.76 3.53 -4.99
N ASP A 248 -3.55 3.02 -3.78
CA ASP A 248 -2.44 3.46 -2.91
C ASP A 248 -1.67 2.29 -2.28
N LEU A 249 -1.42 1.23 -3.06
CA LEU A 249 -0.66 0.09 -2.57
C LEU A 249 0.81 0.48 -2.39
N LYS A 250 1.28 0.43 -1.14
CA LYS A 250 2.66 0.69 -0.73
C LYS A 250 2.94 0.09 0.67
N PRO A 251 4.19 -0.17 1.07
CA PRO A 251 4.53 -0.81 2.33
C PRO A 251 4.00 -0.08 3.58
N GLU A 252 3.80 1.23 3.51
CA GLU A 252 3.30 2.09 4.59
C GLU A 252 1.81 1.86 4.87
N ASN A 253 1.02 1.48 3.85
CA ASN A 253 -0.40 1.21 3.98
C ASN A 253 -0.72 -0.27 4.30
N LEU A 254 0.31 -1.05 4.62
CA LEU A 254 0.22 -2.48 4.92
C LEU A 254 0.67 -2.69 6.36
N LEU A 255 -0.28 -2.93 7.27
CA LEU A 255 0.04 -3.12 8.68
C LEU A 255 0.11 -4.61 9.03
N LEU A 256 0.98 -5.00 9.97
CA LEU A 256 1.04 -6.37 10.48
C LEU A 256 0.28 -6.50 11.79
N ASP A 257 -0.64 -7.46 11.88
CA ASP A 257 -1.31 -7.75 13.15
C ASP A 257 -0.44 -8.58 14.11
N SER A 258 -0.96 -8.86 15.31
CA SER A 258 -0.22 -9.60 16.35
C SER A 258 0.14 -11.04 15.94
N ARG A 259 -0.54 -11.60 14.93
CA ARG A 259 -0.24 -12.92 14.35
C ARG A 259 0.64 -12.81 13.10
N GLY A 260 1.11 -11.61 12.74
CA GLY A 260 1.95 -11.37 11.57
C GLY A 260 1.21 -11.29 10.23
N TYR A 261 -0.13 -11.31 10.26
CA TYR A 261 -0.93 -11.19 9.05
C TYR A 261 -1.07 -9.74 8.62
N LEU A 262 -1.10 -9.53 7.31
CA LEU A 262 -1.26 -8.22 6.71
C LEU A 262 -2.71 -7.72 6.86
N ARG A 263 -2.85 -6.43 7.15
CA ARG A 263 -4.09 -5.67 7.11
C ARG A 263 -3.87 -4.43 6.24
N LEU A 264 -4.59 -4.36 5.12
CA LEU A 264 -4.66 -3.18 4.27
C LEU A 264 -5.40 -2.07 5.00
N THR A 265 -4.80 -0.89 5.08
CA THR A 265 -5.38 0.31 5.70
C THR A 265 -5.47 1.46 4.69
N ASP A 266 -5.95 2.63 5.11
CA ASP A 266 -6.05 3.88 4.34
C ASP A 266 -6.72 3.74 2.96
N PHE A 267 -8.03 3.95 2.92
CA PHE A 267 -8.84 3.81 1.70
C PHE A 267 -9.13 5.18 1.07
N GLY A 268 -8.34 6.21 1.41
CA GLY A 268 -8.54 7.58 0.94
C GLY A 268 -8.48 7.76 -0.59
N PHE A 269 -7.81 6.83 -1.30
CA PHE A 269 -7.83 6.79 -2.76
C PHE A 269 -8.65 5.63 -3.32
N ALA A 270 -9.27 4.79 -2.50
CA ALA A 270 -10.10 3.72 -3.00
C ALA A 270 -11.34 4.27 -3.72
N LYS A 271 -11.76 3.65 -4.82
CA LYS A 271 -12.90 4.12 -5.62
C LYS A 271 -13.61 2.95 -6.30
N ILE A 272 -14.93 3.01 -6.38
CA ILE A 272 -15.72 2.08 -7.21
C ILE A 272 -15.68 2.62 -8.64
N VAL A 273 -15.21 1.80 -9.58
CA VAL A 273 -15.00 2.18 -10.98
C VAL A 273 -15.50 1.07 -11.90
N ASP A 274 -16.56 1.35 -12.65
CA ASP A 274 -17.14 0.37 -13.58
C ASP A 274 -16.31 0.18 -14.84
N ASP A 275 -15.78 1.27 -15.41
CA ASP A 275 -14.87 1.23 -16.56
C ASP A 275 -13.54 1.90 -16.23
N ARG A 276 -13.50 3.24 -16.18
CA ARG A 276 -12.28 4.01 -15.96
C ARG A 276 -12.47 5.21 -15.04
N THR A 277 -11.37 5.63 -14.45
CA THR A 277 -11.23 6.91 -13.74
C THR A 277 -9.96 7.63 -14.21
N TRP A 278 -9.94 8.95 -14.12
CA TRP A 278 -8.85 9.80 -14.64
C TRP A 278 -8.09 10.57 -13.56
N THR A 279 -8.47 10.40 -12.29
CA THR A 279 -7.83 11.09 -11.17
C THR A 279 -6.39 10.63 -10.98
N LEU A 280 -5.41 11.51 -11.21
CA LEU A 280 -4.02 11.28 -10.85
C LEU A 280 -3.88 11.27 -9.32
N CYS A 281 -3.70 10.08 -8.73
CA CYS A 281 -3.50 9.87 -7.30
C CYS A 281 -2.63 8.65 -7.04
N GLY A 282 -2.14 8.52 -5.81
CA GLY A 282 -1.23 7.46 -5.39
C GLY A 282 0.19 7.99 -5.14
N THR A 283 1.10 7.07 -4.87
CA THR A 283 2.50 7.38 -4.54
C THR A 283 3.37 7.25 -5.80
N PRO A 284 4.23 8.23 -6.13
CA PRO A 284 4.93 8.30 -7.43
C PRO A 284 5.60 7.00 -7.89
N GLU A 285 6.32 6.33 -7.00
CA GLU A 285 7.07 5.08 -7.25
C GLU A 285 6.16 3.89 -7.63
N TYR A 286 4.88 3.98 -7.27
CA TYR A 286 3.88 2.93 -7.44
C TYR A 286 2.88 3.19 -8.58
N LEU A 287 2.96 4.36 -9.24
CA LEU A 287 2.05 4.72 -10.31
C LEU A 287 2.25 3.85 -11.54
N ALA A 288 1.14 3.40 -12.14
CA ALA A 288 1.14 2.71 -13.42
C ALA A 288 1.35 3.70 -14.59
N PRO A 289 1.94 3.27 -15.71
CA PRO A 289 2.19 4.14 -16.87
C PRO A 289 0.93 4.87 -17.36
N GLU A 290 -0.20 4.18 -17.42
CA GLU A 290 -1.48 4.75 -17.86
C GLU A 290 -2.03 5.85 -16.94
N ILE A 291 -1.65 5.84 -15.65
CA ILE A 291 -2.04 6.90 -14.70
C ILE A 291 -1.24 8.16 -15.00
N ILE A 292 0.07 8.01 -15.25
CA ILE A 292 0.98 9.10 -15.59
C ILE A 292 0.58 9.73 -16.94
N GLN A 293 0.19 8.90 -17.90
CA GLN A 293 -0.24 9.33 -19.23
C GLN A 293 -1.66 9.90 -19.26
N SER A 294 -2.42 9.78 -18.16
CA SER A 294 -3.84 10.19 -18.08
C SER A 294 -4.78 9.41 -19.02
N ASP A 295 -4.43 8.18 -19.38
CA ASP A 295 -5.16 7.32 -20.35
C ASP A 295 -6.41 6.62 -19.77
N GLY A 296 -6.89 7.10 -18.63
CA GLY A 296 -7.86 6.43 -17.77
C GLY A 296 -7.29 5.14 -17.16
N HIS A 297 -7.66 4.82 -15.93
CA HIS A 297 -7.19 3.62 -15.25
C HIS A 297 -8.30 2.89 -14.50
N GLY A 298 -8.04 1.61 -14.21
CA GLY A 298 -8.93 0.71 -13.48
C GLY A 298 -8.11 -0.31 -12.70
N LYS A 299 -8.65 -1.52 -12.53
CA LYS A 299 -8.07 -2.60 -11.70
C LYS A 299 -6.62 -2.97 -12.06
N ALA A 300 -6.26 -2.83 -13.34
CA ALA A 300 -4.90 -3.08 -13.84
C ALA A 300 -3.81 -2.24 -13.14
N ALA A 301 -4.15 -1.08 -12.59
CA ALA A 301 -3.20 -0.24 -11.87
C ALA A 301 -2.80 -0.84 -10.51
N ASP A 302 -3.73 -1.51 -9.80
CA ASP A 302 -3.40 -2.20 -8.56
C ASP A 302 -2.44 -3.37 -8.83
N TRP A 303 -2.61 -4.08 -9.96
CA TRP A 303 -1.70 -5.16 -10.36
C TRP A 303 -0.30 -4.66 -10.74
N TRP A 304 -0.19 -3.47 -11.33
CA TRP A 304 1.10 -2.81 -11.52
C TRP A 304 1.77 -2.53 -10.17
N ALA A 305 1.03 -1.94 -9.23
CA ALA A 305 1.54 -1.65 -7.89
C ALA A 305 1.95 -2.93 -7.14
N CYS A 306 1.27 -4.07 -7.35
CA CYS A 306 1.72 -5.37 -6.85
C CYS A 306 3.11 -5.77 -7.40
N GLY A 307 3.38 -5.51 -8.68
CA GLY A 307 4.69 -5.74 -9.28
C GLY A 307 5.78 -4.88 -8.65
N VAL A 308 5.51 -3.59 -8.45
CA VAL A 308 6.40 -2.64 -7.76
C VAL A 308 6.70 -3.14 -6.35
N LEU A 309 5.67 -3.52 -5.60
CA LEU A 309 5.80 -3.99 -4.22
C LEU A 309 6.57 -5.32 -4.13
N CYS A 310 6.32 -6.26 -5.04
CA CYS A 310 7.04 -7.52 -5.11
C CYS A 310 8.54 -7.28 -5.33
N TYR A 311 8.89 -6.41 -6.27
CA TYR A 311 10.27 -5.99 -6.50
C TYR A 311 10.86 -5.35 -5.25
N GLU A 312 10.16 -4.37 -4.64
CA GLU A 312 10.66 -3.66 -3.47
C GLU A 312 10.92 -4.60 -2.29
N MET A 313 10.04 -5.58 -2.05
CA MET A 313 10.26 -6.58 -1.01
C MET A 313 11.50 -7.44 -1.28
N LEU A 314 11.73 -7.89 -2.52
CA LEU A 314 12.87 -8.77 -2.87
C LEU A 314 14.21 -8.03 -2.99
N VAL A 315 14.16 -6.75 -3.33
CA VAL A 315 15.35 -5.95 -3.65
C VAL A 315 15.71 -4.99 -2.52
N GLY A 316 14.73 -4.50 -1.79
CA GLY A 316 14.89 -3.52 -0.72
C GLY A 316 14.68 -2.08 -1.14
N TYR A 317 14.32 -1.81 -2.39
CA TYR A 317 13.97 -0.48 -2.91
C TYR A 317 13.09 -0.63 -4.16
N PRO A 318 12.25 0.36 -4.50
CA PRO A 318 11.36 0.25 -5.66
C PRO A 318 12.14 0.21 -7.00
N PRO A 319 11.58 -0.42 -8.05
CA PRO A 319 12.24 -0.58 -9.35
C PRO A 319 12.45 0.75 -10.07
N PHE A 320 11.59 1.74 -9.81
CA PHE A 320 11.66 3.08 -10.37
C PHE A 320 11.79 4.08 -9.21
N TYR A 321 12.96 4.68 -9.06
CA TYR A 321 13.22 5.70 -8.05
C TYR A 321 14.09 6.80 -8.65
N ASP A 322 13.90 8.03 -8.19
CA ASP A 322 14.66 9.21 -8.59
C ASP A 322 14.57 10.27 -7.47
N GLU A 323 15.35 11.35 -7.57
CA GLU A 323 15.28 12.48 -6.64
C GLU A 323 14.03 13.33 -6.90
N SER A 324 13.54 13.33 -8.13
CA SER A 324 12.35 14.10 -8.54
C SER A 324 11.20 13.18 -8.97
N PRO A 325 9.93 13.52 -8.65
CA PRO A 325 8.78 12.78 -9.17
C PRO A 325 8.78 12.66 -10.69
N TYR A 326 9.25 13.70 -11.39
CA TYR A 326 9.37 13.70 -12.84
C TYR A 326 10.35 12.62 -13.35
N GLY A 327 11.52 12.50 -12.73
CA GLY A 327 12.49 11.45 -13.06
C GLY A 327 11.96 10.04 -12.77
N ILE A 328 11.13 9.87 -11.73
CA ILE A 328 10.42 8.61 -11.47
C ILE A 328 9.46 8.31 -12.62
N TYR A 329 8.66 9.28 -13.07
CA TYR A 329 7.71 9.11 -14.16
C TYR A 329 8.40 8.72 -15.47
N GLU A 330 9.50 9.39 -15.81
CA GLU A 330 10.30 9.05 -17.00
C GLU A 330 10.80 7.60 -16.94
N LYS A 331 11.29 7.14 -15.78
CA LYS A 331 11.74 5.76 -15.59
C LYS A 331 10.61 4.74 -15.72
N ILE A 332 9.43 5.05 -15.18
CA ILE A 332 8.23 4.20 -15.31
C ILE A 332 7.83 4.05 -16.78
N LEU A 333 7.75 5.17 -17.52
CA LEU A 333 7.39 5.17 -18.94
C LEU A 333 8.43 4.46 -19.81
N ASN A 334 9.72 4.55 -19.45
CA ASN A 334 10.79 3.82 -20.13
C ASN A 334 10.77 2.30 -19.84
N GLY A 335 10.18 1.87 -18.72
CA GLY A 335 10.00 0.44 -18.37
C GLY A 335 11.28 -0.36 -18.14
N ARG A 336 12.43 0.30 -17.96
CA ARG A 336 13.74 -0.36 -17.78
C ARG A 336 13.98 -0.71 -16.31
N ILE A 337 13.82 -1.99 -15.97
CA ILE A 337 14.08 -2.51 -14.63
C ILE A 337 15.53 -3.03 -14.54
N GLN A 338 16.24 -2.62 -13.49
CA GLN A 338 17.56 -3.17 -13.16
C GLN A 338 17.39 -4.44 -12.32
N TRP A 339 18.15 -5.49 -12.61
CA TRP A 339 18.01 -6.77 -11.92
C TRP A 339 19.26 -7.12 -11.11
N PRO A 340 19.19 -7.04 -9.77
CA PRO A 340 20.26 -7.56 -8.93
C PRO A 340 20.49 -9.06 -9.14
N ARG A 341 21.75 -9.50 -8.98
CA ARG A 341 22.15 -10.90 -9.22
C ARG A 341 21.41 -11.91 -8.35
N HIS A 342 20.97 -11.51 -7.15
CA HIS A 342 20.29 -12.39 -6.20
C HIS A 342 18.81 -12.64 -6.53
N VAL A 343 18.20 -11.86 -7.42
CA VAL A 343 16.80 -12.07 -7.82
C VAL A 343 16.76 -13.21 -8.82
N ASP A 344 16.10 -14.30 -8.43
CA ASP A 344 15.97 -15.52 -9.22
C ASP A 344 15.08 -15.30 -10.47
N ARG A 345 15.22 -16.20 -11.45
CA ARG A 345 14.50 -16.11 -12.73
C ARG A 345 12.98 -16.04 -12.56
N LEU A 346 12.41 -16.86 -11.68
CA LEU A 346 10.97 -16.95 -11.54
C LEU A 346 10.38 -15.68 -10.93
N SER A 347 11.10 -15.06 -9.98
CA SER A 347 10.75 -13.75 -9.44
C SER A 347 10.79 -12.66 -10.50
N ARG A 348 11.78 -12.66 -11.40
CA ARG A 348 11.85 -11.71 -12.52
C ARG A 348 10.67 -11.88 -13.47
N GLU A 349 10.35 -13.12 -13.83
CA GLU A 349 9.23 -13.45 -14.71
C GLU A 349 7.90 -12.95 -14.14
N LEU A 350 7.64 -13.18 -12.83
CA LEU A 350 6.45 -12.66 -12.16
C LEU A 350 6.39 -11.13 -12.18
N ILE A 351 7.47 -10.46 -11.77
CA ILE A 351 7.52 -9.00 -11.69
C ILE A 351 7.36 -8.39 -13.09
N GLN A 352 7.98 -8.95 -14.12
CA GLN A 352 7.83 -8.48 -15.50
C GLN A 352 6.39 -8.66 -16.01
N ALA A 353 5.71 -9.74 -15.61
CA ALA A 353 4.32 -9.96 -15.97
C ALA A 353 3.37 -8.93 -15.34
N PHE A 354 3.63 -8.52 -14.09
CA PHE A 354 2.91 -7.41 -13.45
C PHE A 354 3.30 -6.03 -13.99
N LEU A 355 4.59 -5.79 -14.23
CA LEU A 355 5.15 -4.54 -14.74
C LEU A 355 5.14 -4.48 -16.27
N CYS A 356 4.11 -5.05 -16.89
CA CYS A 356 3.86 -4.95 -18.32
C CYS A 356 3.20 -3.59 -18.63
N PRO A 357 3.82 -2.70 -19.43
CA PRO A 357 3.21 -1.41 -19.78
C PRO A 357 1.90 -1.57 -20.54
N ASP A 358 1.80 -2.59 -21.40
CA ASP A 358 0.56 -2.95 -22.09
C ASP A 358 -0.44 -3.59 -21.11
N ARG A 359 -1.43 -2.80 -20.69
CA ARG A 359 -2.51 -3.19 -19.77
C ARG A 359 -3.24 -4.46 -20.21
N SER A 360 -3.38 -4.71 -21.51
CA SER A 360 -4.10 -5.88 -22.04
C SER A 360 -3.32 -7.19 -21.86
N LYS A 361 -2.00 -7.09 -21.66
CA LYS A 361 -1.08 -8.21 -21.44
C LYS A 361 -0.59 -8.30 -20.00
N ARG A 362 -1.02 -7.38 -19.14
CA ARG A 362 -0.60 -7.30 -17.75
C ARG A 362 -1.25 -8.42 -16.93
N LEU A 363 -0.45 -9.14 -16.16
CA LEU A 363 -0.93 -10.18 -15.25
C LEU A 363 -2.01 -9.61 -14.30
N GLY A 364 -3.13 -10.31 -14.18
CA GLY A 364 -4.31 -9.83 -13.43
C GLY A 364 -5.35 -9.09 -14.25
N ASN A 365 -5.03 -8.66 -15.49
CA ASN A 365 -5.93 -7.95 -16.39
C ASN A 365 -6.12 -8.64 -17.76
N MET A 366 -5.59 -9.86 -17.91
CA MET A 366 -5.81 -10.72 -19.07
C MET A 366 -7.18 -11.43 -18.98
N ILE A 367 -7.48 -12.34 -19.91
CA ILE A 367 -8.78 -13.04 -19.99
C ILE A 367 -9.10 -13.82 -18.69
N GLY A 368 -8.12 -14.43 -18.03
CA GLY A 368 -8.33 -15.11 -16.75
C GLY A 368 -8.38 -14.16 -15.56
N GLY A 369 -8.12 -12.87 -15.75
CA GLY A 369 -8.18 -11.84 -14.72
C GLY A 369 -7.31 -12.19 -13.53
N THR A 370 -7.89 -12.14 -12.33
CA THR A 370 -7.19 -12.52 -11.10
C THR A 370 -6.76 -13.99 -11.06
N GLN A 371 -7.47 -14.88 -11.75
CA GLN A 371 -7.12 -16.30 -11.76
C GLN A 371 -5.73 -16.54 -12.36
N ASP A 372 -5.35 -15.77 -13.40
CA ASP A 372 -4.01 -15.83 -14.00
C ASP A 372 -2.91 -15.49 -12.98
N VAL A 373 -3.21 -14.61 -12.00
CA VAL A 373 -2.29 -14.30 -10.90
C VAL A 373 -2.15 -15.49 -9.96
N LEU A 374 -3.27 -16.10 -9.56
CA LEU A 374 -3.30 -17.22 -8.61
C LEU A 374 -2.59 -18.46 -9.16
N ASP A 375 -2.70 -18.70 -10.47
CA ASP A 375 -2.13 -19.85 -11.17
C ASP A 375 -0.68 -19.63 -11.61
N HIS A 376 -0.12 -18.43 -11.43
CA HIS A 376 1.24 -18.13 -11.85
C HIS A 376 2.25 -19.05 -11.11
N PRO A 377 3.25 -19.66 -11.81
CA PRO A 377 4.12 -20.67 -11.22
C PRO A 377 4.91 -20.22 -9.98
N TRP A 378 5.12 -18.91 -9.81
CA TRP A 378 5.76 -18.33 -8.62
C TRP A 378 4.97 -18.54 -7.32
N PHE A 379 3.64 -18.71 -7.41
CA PHE A 379 2.76 -19.02 -6.27
C PHE A 379 2.51 -20.53 -6.09
N ARG A 380 3.24 -21.39 -6.81
CA ARG A 380 3.10 -22.84 -6.66
C ARG A 380 3.28 -23.25 -5.19
N GLY A 381 2.31 -24.00 -4.67
CA GLY A 381 2.30 -24.49 -3.29
C GLY A 381 1.64 -23.55 -2.28
N VAL A 382 1.16 -22.38 -2.70
CA VAL A 382 0.28 -21.54 -1.87
C VAL A 382 -1.10 -22.20 -1.80
N ASP A 383 -1.52 -22.55 -0.60
CA ASP A 383 -2.91 -22.88 -0.31
C ASP A 383 -3.67 -21.57 -0.04
N TRP A 384 -4.35 -21.07 -1.07
CA TRP A 384 -5.05 -19.79 -1.03
C TRP A 384 -6.19 -19.78 0.00
N ASP A 385 -6.91 -20.89 0.14
CA ASP A 385 -8.05 -20.99 1.05
C ASP A 385 -7.56 -21.08 2.51
N ALA A 386 -6.51 -21.86 2.78
CA ALA A 386 -5.89 -21.91 4.10
C ALA A 386 -5.25 -20.58 4.48
N LEU A 387 -4.67 -19.86 3.52
CA LEU A 387 -4.16 -18.51 3.74
C LEU A 387 -5.30 -17.57 4.15
N GLU A 388 -6.39 -17.52 3.39
CA GLU A 388 -7.56 -16.68 3.66
C GLU A 388 -8.21 -17.01 5.02
N ARG A 389 -8.34 -18.29 5.37
CA ARG A 389 -8.79 -18.75 6.70
C ARG A 389 -7.78 -18.50 7.83
N ARG A 390 -6.60 -17.98 7.49
CA ARG A 390 -5.52 -17.65 8.42
C ARG A 390 -4.95 -18.86 9.17
N GLU A 391 -4.81 -19.97 8.46
CA GLU A 391 -4.31 -21.25 8.98
C GLU A 391 -2.79 -21.43 8.74
N ILE A 392 -2.19 -20.60 7.89
CA ILE A 392 -0.74 -20.62 7.59
C ILE A 392 0.03 -19.78 8.62
N ASN A 393 1.19 -20.23 9.09
CA ASN A 393 1.99 -19.40 10.00
C ASN A 393 2.63 -18.22 9.23
N ALA A 394 2.47 -17.00 9.76
CA ALA A 394 3.10 -15.83 9.17
C ALA A 394 4.61 -15.85 9.42
N PRO A 395 5.43 -15.41 8.44
CA PRO A 395 6.88 -15.47 8.54
C PRO A 395 7.47 -14.44 9.50
N ILE A 396 6.82 -13.29 9.67
CA ILE A 396 7.21 -12.25 10.62
C ILE A 396 6.12 -12.14 11.67
N ILE A 397 6.44 -12.48 12.91
CA ILE A 397 5.56 -12.25 14.06
C ILE A 397 6.06 -11.00 14.80
N PRO A 398 5.33 -9.88 14.76
CA PRO A 398 5.73 -8.66 15.44
C PRO A 398 5.85 -8.89 16.95
N ARG A 399 6.98 -8.47 17.52
CA ARG A 399 7.15 -8.47 18.98
C ARG A 399 6.26 -7.39 19.58
N THR A 400 5.24 -7.78 20.32
CA THR A 400 4.35 -6.89 21.09
C THR A 400 4.42 -7.30 22.56
N SER A 401 4.62 -6.34 23.47
CA SER A 401 4.63 -6.58 24.93
C SER A 401 3.25 -6.48 25.56
N SER A 402 2.35 -5.73 24.93
CA SER A 402 1.00 -5.45 25.43
C SER A 402 0.04 -5.18 24.28
N VAL A 403 -1.26 -5.15 24.58
CA VAL A 403 -2.33 -4.89 23.61
C VAL A 403 -2.38 -3.44 23.11
N ASP A 404 -1.70 -2.54 23.82
CA ASP A 404 -1.57 -1.11 23.51
C ASP A 404 -0.14 -0.73 23.11
N ASP A 405 0.68 -1.72 22.73
CA ASP A 405 2.09 -1.52 22.45
C ASP A 405 2.31 -0.67 21.18
N THR A 406 2.75 0.57 21.36
CA THR A 406 3.02 1.49 20.27
C THR A 406 4.48 1.50 19.81
N ARG A 407 5.33 0.52 20.19
CA ARG A 407 6.78 0.55 19.86
C ARG A 407 7.11 0.57 18.36
N HIS A 408 6.17 0.13 17.52
CA HIS A 408 6.33 0.11 16.07
C HIS A 408 5.77 1.36 15.39
N PHE A 409 5.33 2.35 16.18
CA PHE A 409 4.81 3.64 15.73
C PHE A 409 5.72 4.78 16.17
N LEU A 410 5.61 5.92 15.49
CA LEU A 410 6.35 7.13 15.86
C LEU A 410 5.89 7.66 17.22
N HIS A 411 6.82 8.06 18.08
CA HIS A 411 6.52 8.73 19.34
C HIS A 411 6.11 10.18 19.09
N LEU A 412 4.82 10.38 18.82
CA LEU A 412 4.22 11.68 18.57
C LEU A 412 3.56 12.23 19.84
N PRO A 413 3.51 13.56 20.02
CA PRO A 413 2.87 14.16 21.18
C PRO A 413 1.37 13.86 21.22
N PRO A 414 0.75 13.79 22.41
CA PRO A 414 -0.68 13.64 22.54
C PRO A 414 -1.40 14.90 21.98
N PRO A 415 -2.60 14.74 21.40
CA PRO A 415 -3.38 15.87 20.90
C PRO A 415 -3.82 16.80 22.04
N VAL A 416 -3.86 18.11 21.76
CA VAL A 416 -4.42 19.10 22.71
C VAL A 416 -5.95 19.13 22.61
N ALA A 417 -6.61 19.45 23.72
CA ALA A 417 -8.08 19.36 23.83
C ALA A 417 -8.82 20.25 22.80
N GLU A 418 -8.26 21.41 22.46
CA GLU A 418 -8.85 22.36 21.49
C GLU A 418 -8.90 21.81 20.06
N GLU A 419 -8.03 20.84 19.72
CA GLU A 419 -8.01 20.23 18.39
C GLU A 419 -9.08 19.13 18.24
N ILE A 420 -9.51 18.54 19.34
CA ILE A 420 -10.42 17.38 19.39
C ILE A 420 -11.46 17.52 20.50
N PRO A 421 -12.28 18.58 20.44
CA PRO A 421 -13.18 18.94 21.54
C PRO A 421 -14.18 17.82 21.83
N GLY A 422 -14.69 17.08 20.84
CA GLY A 422 -15.62 15.98 21.11
C GLY A 422 -14.99 14.76 21.82
N LEU A 423 -13.66 14.60 21.80
CA LEU A 423 -12.94 13.43 22.34
C LEU A 423 -12.26 13.70 23.69
N VAL A 424 -11.64 14.88 23.85
CA VAL A 424 -10.89 15.24 25.07
C VAL A 424 -11.55 16.39 25.85
N GLY A 425 -12.53 17.10 25.27
CA GLY A 425 -13.26 18.20 25.89
C GLY A 425 -14.79 18.02 25.87
N THR A 426 -15.50 19.08 26.23
CA THR A 426 -16.94 19.21 26.00
C THR A 426 -17.15 20.22 24.89
N GLU A 427 -17.88 19.86 23.84
CA GLU A 427 -18.28 20.83 22.82
C GLU A 427 -19.14 21.94 23.42
N ASP A 428 -18.93 23.18 22.97
CA ASP A 428 -19.85 24.27 23.27
C ASP A 428 -21.18 24.02 22.52
N PRO A 429 -22.31 23.82 23.24
CA PRO A 429 -23.62 23.56 22.62
C PRO A 429 -24.08 24.67 21.68
N SER A 430 -23.51 25.88 21.79
CA SER A 430 -23.83 27.01 20.92
C SER A 430 -23.21 26.88 19.52
N ALA A 431 -22.10 26.14 19.36
CA ALA A 431 -21.48 25.88 18.07
C ALA A 431 -22.31 24.91 17.21
N ALA A 432 -22.86 23.87 17.82
CA ALA A 432 -23.74 22.89 17.17
C ALA A 432 -25.12 23.47 16.78
N ARG A 433 -25.55 24.59 17.41
CA ARG A 433 -26.85 25.25 17.19
C ARG A 433 -26.80 26.43 16.21
N ARG A 434 -25.65 26.77 15.63
CA ARG A 434 -25.59 27.74 14.53
C ARG A 434 -26.14 27.09 13.27
N GLY A 435 -27.45 27.23 13.08
CA GLY A 435 -28.13 26.81 11.86
C GLY A 435 -27.40 27.34 10.62
N LEU A 436 -27.24 26.44 9.64
CA LEU A 436 -26.53 26.64 8.37
C LEU A 436 -25.00 26.77 8.51
N ASP A 437 -24.32 25.73 9.02
CA ASP A 437 -22.91 25.50 8.68
C ASP A 437 -22.83 24.71 7.37
N PRO A 438 -22.42 25.30 6.24
CA PRO A 438 -22.28 24.60 4.97
C PRO A 438 -21.31 23.41 5.04
N LEU A 439 -20.37 23.41 5.99
CA LEU A 439 -19.43 22.31 6.18
C LEU A 439 -20.13 21.08 6.78
N HIS A 440 -21.13 21.26 7.64
CA HIS A 440 -21.83 20.14 8.27
C HIS A 440 -22.61 19.29 7.25
N TYR A 441 -23.25 19.93 6.26
CA TYR A 441 -24.01 19.22 5.23
C TYR A 441 -23.17 18.28 4.35
N GLN A 442 -21.87 18.55 4.23
CA GLN A 442 -20.96 17.72 3.42
C GLN A 442 -20.59 16.40 4.10
N PHE A 443 -20.89 16.26 5.40
CA PHE A 443 -20.51 15.11 6.22
C PHE A 443 -21.70 14.54 7.02
N LEU A 444 -22.93 14.66 6.52
CA LEU A 444 -24.14 14.18 7.21
C LEU A 444 -24.15 12.67 7.52
N GLU A 445 -23.37 11.89 6.77
CA GLU A 445 -23.29 10.44 6.94
C GLU A 445 -22.23 9.99 7.97
N PHE A 446 -21.50 10.93 8.58
CA PHE A 446 -20.58 10.69 9.71
C PHE A 446 -21.30 10.93 11.04
#